data_AF-V1CMC3-F1
#
_entry.id   AF-V1CMC3-F1
#
_cell.length_a   1.000
_cell.length_b   1.000
_cell.length_c   1.000
_cell.angle_alpha   90.00
_cell.angle_beta   90.00
_cell.angle_gamma   90.00
#
_symmetry.space_group_name_H-M   'P 1'
#
loop_
_entity.id
_entity.type
_entity.pdbx_description
1 polymer ?
#
loop_
_entity_poly.entity_id
_entity_poly.type
_entity_poly.pdbx_seq_one_letter_code
_entity_poly.pdbx_strand_id
1 'polypeptide(L)'
;MLECKRIGIVRMRKELENYRALCSEIESMRSELEKLEQEQETIRDTTKSYTTGKPVTIMIQGRVYTKAFEDKYNALLKNLYMKLADRIAAKAKIEEWIDTLDAEIRTIVRMVYINNMEHEEVASELGYERSSITKKLSRFWAAYGLQLSHNSHGKNV
;
A
#
# COMPACT_ATOMS: atom_id res chain seq x y z
N MET A 1 9.72 0.50 30.66
CA MET A 1 8.72 1.33 29.93
C MET A 1 9.31 2.16 28.79
N LEU A 2 10.56 2.63 28.88
CA LEU A 2 11.23 3.40 27.80
C LEU A 2 11.61 2.56 26.56
N GLU A 3 11.96 1.29 26.73
CA GLU A 3 12.31 0.40 25.61
C GLU A 3 11.12 0.08 24.69
N CYS A 4 9.90 -0.11 25.21
CA CYS A 4 8.70 -0.30 24.38
C CYS A 4 8.37 0.91 23.50
N LYS A 5 8.58 2.14 23.99
CA LYS A 5 8.42 3.36 23.17
C LYS A 5 9.49 3.46 22.08
N ARG A 6 10.73 3.08 22.39
CA ARG A 6 11.86 3.08 21.44
C ARG A 6 11.66 2.06 20.31
N ILE A 7 11.17 0.86 20.62
CA ILE A 7 10.88 -0.20 19.63
C ILE A 7 9.75 0.22 18.68
N GLY A 8 8.72 0.92 19.18
CA GLY A 8 7.60 1.39 18.36
C GLY A 8 7.99 2.40 17.27
N ILE A 9 9.04 3.19 17.49
CA ILE A 9 9.40 4.31 16.60
C ILE A 9 10.39 3.91 15.51
N VAL A 10 11.35 3.04 15.81
CA VAL A 10 12.20 2.40 14.78
C VAL A 10 11.34 1.59 13.80
N ARG A 11 10.29 0.96 14.32
CA ARG A 11 9.29 0.27 13.50
C ARG A 11 8.52 1.23 12.60
N MET A 12 8.10 2.40 13.10
CA MET A 12 7.34 3.38 12.31
C MET A 12 8.13 3.95 11.13
N ARG A 13 9.43 4.21 11.30
CA ARG A 13 10.28 4.64 10.17
C ARG A 13 10.30 3.61 9.04
N LYS A 14 10.43 2.33 9.37
CA LYS A 14 10.36 1.24 8.38
C LYS A 14 8.96 1.14 7.75
N GLU A 15 7.91 1.38 8.52
CA GLU A 15 6.53 1.41 8.01
C GLU A 15 6.34 2.55 6.98
N LEU A 16 6.93 3.73 7.19
CA LEU A 16 6.94 4.82 6.21
C LEU A 16 7.77 4.50 4.96
N GLU A 17 8.96 3.92 5.12
CA GLU A 17 9.81 3.50 3.99
C GLU A 17 9.08 2.48 3.10
N ASN A 18 8.24 1.62 3.70
CA ASN A 18 7.43 0.62 3.01
C ASN A 18 6.05 1.13 2.58
N TYR A 19 5.69 2.39 2.84
CA TYR A 19 4.34 2.91 2.56
C TYR A 19 3.95 2.78 1.08
N ARG A 20 4.91 2.98 0.17
CA ARG A 20 4.68 2.80 -1.27
C ARG A 20 4.43 1.35 -1.66
N ALA A 21 5.25 0.43 -1.15
CA ALA A 21 5.05 -0.99 -1.37
C ALA A 21 3.67 -1.42 -0.87
N LEU A 22 3.25 -0.91 0.29
CA LEU A 22 1.92 -1.11 0.83
C LEU A 22 0.80 -0.58 -0.10
N CYS A 23 0.98 0.60 -0.69
CA CYS A 23 0.02 1.15 -1.66
C CYS A 23 -0.06 0.29 -2.93
N SER A 24 1.08 -0.11 -3.49
CA SER A 24 1.13 -0.97 -4.67
C SER A 24 0.54 -2.36 -4.39
N GLU A 25 0.74 -2.93 -3.19
CA GLU A 25 0.08 -4.17 -2.76
C GLU A 25 -1.45 -4.01 -2.75
N ILE A 26 -1.97 -2.91 -2.20
CA ILE A 26 -3.40 -2.61 -2.17
C ILE A 26 -3.97 -2.51 -3.60
N GLU A 27 -3.28 -1.80 -4.50
CA GLU A 27 -3.69 -1.66 -5.90
C GLU A 27 -3.68 -2.99 -6.65
N SER A 28 -2.65 -3.81 -6.44
CA SER A 28 -2.54 -5.15 -7.01
C SER A 28 -3.69 -6.05 -6.55
N MET A 29 -3.99 -6.07 -5.24
CA MET A 29 -5.11 -6.84 -4.68
C MET A 29 -6.47 -6.36 -5.20
N ARG A 30 -6.67 -5.05 -5.38
CA ARG A 30 -7.89 -4.50 -5.98
C ARG A 30 -8.04 -4.96 -7.44
N SER A 31 -6.94 -4.93 -8.19
CA SER A 31 -6.92 -5.40 -9.59
C SER A 31 -7.20 -6.91 -9.69
N GLU A 32 -6.70 -7.70 -8.73
CA GLU A 32 -6.98 -9.14 -8.65
C GLU A 32 -8.46 -9.40 -8.36
N LEU A 33 -9.07 -8.67 -7.42
CA LEU A 33 -10.51 -8.76 -7.15
C LEU A 33 -11.34 -8.43 -8.40
N GLU A 34 -11.00 -7.36 -9.10
CA GLU A 34 -11.70 -6.96 -10.33
C GLU A 34 -11.60 -8.03 -11.42
N LYS A 35 -10.42 -8.64 -11.60
CA LYS A 35 -10.23 -9.76 -12.54
C LYS A 35 -11.07 -10.96 -12.15
N LEU A 36 -11.09 -11.33 -10.86
CA LEU A 36 -11.88 -12.46 -10.37
C LEU A 36 -13.39 -12.24 -10.55
N GLU A 37 -13.86 -11.00 -10.51
CA GLU A 37 -15.25 -10.66 -10.84
C GLU A 37 -15.54 -10.82 -12.34
N GLN A 38 -14.57 -10.51 -13.20
CA GLN A 38 -14.69 -10.62 -14.66
C GLN A 38 -14.51 -12.06 -15.19
N GLU A 39 -13.63 -12.86 -14.58
CA GLU A 39 -13.22 -14.19 -15.03
C GLU A 39 -14.21 -15.31 -14.70
N GLN A 40 -15.41 -15.01 -14.19
CA GLN A 40 -16.43 -16.04 -13.91
C GLN A 40 -16.65 -16.94 -15.14
N GLU A 41 -16.21 -18.20 -15.04
CA GLU A 41 -16.03 -19.15 -16.14
C GLU A 41 -17.27 -19.20 -17.04
N THR A 42 -17.09 -18.76 -18.29
CA THR A 42 -18.12 -18.87 -19.33
C THR A 42 -17.82 -20.08 -20.18
N ILE A 43 -18.62 -21.13 -20.07
CA ILE A 43 -18.63 -22.20 -21.06
C ILE A 43 -19.35 -21.71 -22.30
N ARG A 44 -18.72 -21.95 -23.45
CA ARG A 44 -19.30 -21.70 -24.77
C ARG A 44 -19.53 -23.04 -25.45
N ASP A 45 -20.74 -23.24 -25.95
CA ASP A 45 -21.10 -24.38 -26.78
C ASP A 45 -21.86 -23.86 -28.02
N THR A 46 -21.93 -24.68 -29.06
CA THR A 46 -22.68 -24.34 -30.27
C THR A 46 -23.73 -25.40 -30.53
N THR A 47 -24.97 -24.97 -30.76
CA THR A 47 -26.06 -25.87 -31.15
C THR A 47 -26.69 -25.42 -32.46
N LYS A 48 -27.44 -26.31 -33.11
CA LYS A 48 -28.22 -25.99 -34.31
C LYS A 48 -29.65 -25.67 -33.92
N SER A 49 -30.07 -24.44 -34.18
CA SER A 49 -31.47 -24.04 -34.13
C SER A 49 -32.16 -24.35 -35.46
N TYR A 50 -33.42 -24.78 -35.41
CA TYR A 50 -34.25 -25.07 -36.58
C TYR A 50 -35.52 -24.21 -36.65
N THR A 51 -35.61 -23.14 -35.85
CA THR A 51 -36.78 -22.23 -35.83
C THR A 51 -37.12 -21.61 -37.19
N THR A 52 -36.13 -21.46 -38.08
CA THR A 52 -36.30 -20.93 -39.44
C THR A 52 -36.53 -22.01 -40.51
N GLY A 53 -36.71 -23.28 -40.13
CA GLY A 53 -36.84 -24.42 -41.06
C GLY A 53 -35.54 -24.88 -41.73
N LYS A 54 -34.43 -24.14 -41.54
CA LYS A 54 -33.07 -24.50 -41.94
C LYS A 54 -32.16 -24.50 -40.69
N PRO A 55 -31.14 -25.38 -40.61
CA PRO A 55 -30.20 -25.38 -39.49
C PRO A 55 -29.40 -24.08 -39.45
N VAL A 56 -29.54 -23.33 -38.37
CA VAL A 56 -28.72 -22.15 -38.05
C VAL A 56 -27.87 -22.46 -36.82
N THR A 57 -26.55 -22.35 -36.95
CA THR A 57 -25.65 -22.50 -35.81
C THR A 57 -25.80 -21.29 -34.89
N ILE A 58 -26.12 -21.53 -33.62
CA ILE A 58 -26.19 -20.53 -32.57
C ILE A 58 -25.18 -20.86 -31.47
N MET A 59 -24.59 -19.82 -30.87
CA MET A 59 -23.71 -19.97 -29.71
C MET A 59 -24.54 -19.92 -28.43
N ILE A 60 -24.38 -20.92 -27.58
CA ILE A 60 -24.86 -20.92 -26.20
C ILE A 60 -23.68 -20.55 -25.31
N GLN A 61 -23.90 -19.60 -24.42
CA GLN A 61 -22.95 -19.27 -23.36
C GLN A 61 -23.64 -19.43 -22.02
N GLY A 62 -22.95 -20.08 -21.07
CA GLY A 62 -23.46 -20.31 -19.72
C GLY A 62 -22.33 -20.29 -18.71
N ARG A 63 -22.66 -20.07 -17.44
CA ARG A 63 -21.71 -20.11 -16.33
C ARG A 63 -21.81 -21.45 -15.62
N VAL A 64 -20.67 -22.04 -15.27
CA VAL A 64 -20.64 -23.29 -14.50
C VAL A 64 -20.74 -22.93 -13.02
N TYR A 65 -21.89 -23.23 -12.42
CA TYR A 65 -22.07 -23.14 -10.98
C TYR A 65 -22.12 -24.55 -10.39
N THR A 66 -20.95 -25.13 -10.11
CA THR A 66 -20.92 -26.25 -9.17
C THR A 66 -20.81 -25.69 -7.75
N LYS A 67 -21.50 -26.30 -6.79
CA LYS A 67 -21.44 -25.88 -5.38
C LYS A 67 -20.00 -25.86 -4.84
N ALA A 68 -19.19 -26.85 -5.20
CA ALA A 68 -17.78 -26.92 -4.79
C ALA A 68 -16.94 -25.79 -5.38
N PHE A 69 -17.22 -25.37 -6.63
CA PHE A 69 -16.56 -24.22 -7.25
C PHE A 69 -16.96 -22.92 -6.54
N GLU A 70 -18.25 -22.74 -6.29
CA GLU A 70 -18.79 -21.56 -5.58
C GLU A 70 -18.20 -21.42 -4.17
N ASP A 71 -18.15 -22.52 -3.40
CA ASP A 71 -17.57 -22.53 -2.05
C ASP A 71 -16.08 -22.12 -2.08
N LYS A 72 -15.31 -22.66 -3.03
CA LYS A 72 -13.88 -22.34 -3.19
C LYS A 72 -13.67 -20.89 -3.61
N TYR A 73 -14.47 -20.40 -4.57
CA TYR A 73 -14.43 -19.03 -5.05
C TYR A 73 -14.78 -18.03 -3.94
N ASN A 74 -15.84 -18.30 -3.19
CA ASN A 74 -16.25 -17.49 -2.04
C ASN A 74 -15.18 -17.47 -0.93
N ALA A 75 -14.53 -18.60 -0.66
CA ALA A 75 -13.44 -18.67 0.30
C ALA A 75 -12.22 -17.84 -0.15
N LEU A 76 -11.87 -17.90 -1.45
CA LEU A 76 -10.79 -17.08 -2.02
C LEU A 76 -11.10 -15.59 -1.90
N LEU A 77 -12.30 -15.16 -2.34
CA LEU A 77 -12.74 -13.77 -2.25
C LEU A 77 -12.70 -13.27 -0.81
N LYS A 78 -13.25 -14.05 0.14
CA LYS A 78 -13.24 -13.70 1.55
C LYS A 78 -11.81 -13.48 2.07
N ASN A 79 -10.90 -14.38 1.76
CA ASN A 79 -9.50 -14.27 2.19
C ASN A 79 -8.81 -13.03 1.59
N LEU A 80 -9.08 -12.72 0.32
CA LEU A 80 -8.51 -11.57 -0.35
C LEU A 80 -9.06 -10.25 0.22
N TYR A 81 -10.37 -10.16 0.45
CA TYR A 81 -11.00 -9.02 1.13
C TYR A 81 -10.47 -8.79 2.55
N MET A 82 -10.27 -9.87 3.33
CA MET A 82 -9.69 -9.75 4.67
C MET A 82 -8.26 -9.19 4.63
N LYS A 83 -7.41 -9.74 3.74
CA LYS A 83 -6.04 -9.23 3.56
C LYS A 83 -6.02 -7.78 3.10
N LEU A 84 -6.91 -7.42 2.17
CA LEU A 84 -7.05 -6.05 1.68
C LEU A 84 -7.44 -5.10 2.83
N ALA A 85 -8.41 -5.50 3.66
CA ALA A 85 -8.81 -4.72 4.83
C ALA A 85 -7.63 -4.51 5.81
N ASP A 86 -6.84 -5.56 6.07
CA ASP A 86 -5.65 -5.46 6.93
C ASP A 86 -4.61 -4.48 6.37
N ARG A 87 -4.38 -4.50 5.04
CA ARG A 87 -3.45 -3.57 4.37
C ARG A 87 -3.94 -2.14 4.41
N ILE A 88 -5.24 -1.92 4.18
CA ILE A 88 -5.86 -0.59 4.29
C ILE A 88 -5.77 -0.07 5.72
N ALA A 89 -6.04 -0.91 6.72
CA ALA A 89 -5.89 -0.55 8.13
C ALA A 89 -4.43 -0.19 8.49
N ALA A 90 -3.45 -0.95 7.98
CA ALA A 90 -2.04 -0.63 8.15
C ALA A 90 -1.69 0.74 7.54
N LYS A 91 -2.19 1.04 6.34
CA LYS A 91 -2.01 2.34 5.68
C LYS A 91 -2.64 3.46 6.50
N ALA A 92 -3.88 3.28 6.95
CA ALA A 92 -4.61 4.26 7.76
C ALA A 92 -3.85 4.60 9.05
N LYS A 93 -3.30 3.59 9.73
CA LYS A 93 -2.50 3.79 10.94
C LYS A 93 -1.27 4.67 10.69
N ILE A 94 -0.60 4.51 9.55
CA ILE A 94 0.54 5.37 9.18
C ILE A 94 0.06 6.81 8.96
N GLU A 95 -1.05 6.99 8.25
CA GLU A 95 -1.62 8.31 7.96
C GLU A 95 -2.08 9.03 9.23
N GLU A 96 -2.78 8.33 10.13
CA GLU A 96 -3.18 8.84 11.43
C GLU A 96 -1.95 9.29 12.24
N TRP A 97 -0.88 8.49 12.24
CA TRP A 97 0.35 8.87 12.92
C TRP A 97 0.99 10.13 12.30
N ILE A 98 1.03 10.24 10.96
CA ILE A 98 1.49 11.45 10.27
C ILE A 98 0.67 12.68 10.68
N ASP A 99 -0.64 12.51 10.85
CA ASP A 99 -1.54 13.60 11.24
C ASP A 99 -1.38 14.05 12.70
N THR A 100 -0.70 13.26 13.54
CA THR A 100 -0.29 13.70 14.89
C THR A 100 0.96 14.59 14.90
N LEU A 101 1.70 14.66 13.79
CA LEU A 101 2.94 15.43 13.72
C LEU A 101 2.67 16.94 13.62
N ASP A 102 3.65 17.74 14.06
CA ASP A 102 3.65 19.19 13.85
C ASP A 102 3.52 19.53 12.34
N ALA A 103 2.86 20.65 12.03
CA ALA A 103 2.52 21.03 10.66
C ALA A 103 3.72 21.06 9.71
N GLU A 104 4.87 21.56 10.18
CA GLU A 104 6.08 21.63 9.36
C GLU A 104 6.62 20.22 9.07
N ILE A 105 6.82 19.42 10.11
CA ILE A 105 7.36 18.07 9.97
C ILE A 105 6.41 17.17 9.18
N ARG A 106 5.09 17.30 9.39
CA ARG A 106 4.07 16.57 8.64
C ARG A 106 4.22 16.81 7.14
N THR A 107 4.39 18.07 6.75
CA THR A 107 4.58 18.46 5.34
C THR A 107 5.83 17.81 4.77
N ILE A 108 6.96 17.93 5.47
CA ILE A 108 8.24 17.33 5.04
C ILE A 108 8.12 15.80 4.92
N VAL A 109 7.52 15.13 5.90
CA VAL A 109 7.34 13.65 5.91
C VAL A 109 6.45 13.22 4.75
N ARG A 110 5.35 13.91 4.48
CA ARG A 110 4.48 13.60 3.33
C ARG A 110 5.23 13.75 2.00
N MET A 111 5.97 14.84 1.82
CA MET A 111 6.74 15.06 0.59
C MET A 111 7.82 14.00 0.39
N VAL A 112 8.56 13.63 1.45
CA VAL A 112 9.65 12.66 1.34
C VAL A 112 9.17 11.22 1.23
N TYR A 113 8.25 10.77 2.09
CA TYR A 113 7.90 9.34 2.18
C TYR A 113 6.67 8.96 1.35
N ILE A 114 5.71 9.86 1.18
CA ILE A 114 4.51 9.59 0.37
C ILE A 114 4.80 9.98 -1.08
N ASN A 115 5.23 11.23 -1.31
CA ASN A 115 5.46 11.75 -2.65
C ASN A 115 6.82 11.33 -3.23
N ASN A 116 7.77 10.83 -2.40
CA ASN A 116 9.12 10.44 -2.82
C ASN A 116 9.86 11.56 -3.55
N MET A 117 9.68 12.78 -3.04
CA MET A 117 10.47 13.92 -3.46
C MET A 117 11.84 13.83 -2.81
N GLU A 118 12.88 14.19 -3.57
CA GLU A 118 14.21 14.29 -3.02
C GLU A 118 14.30 15.46 -2.03
N HIS A 119 15.20 15.36 -1.04
CA HIS A 119 15.35 16.42 -0.03
C HIS A 119 15.67 17.80 -0.64
N GLU A 120 16.24 17.82 -1.85
CA GLU A 120 16.54 19.05 -2.59
C GLU A 120 15.28 19.69 -3.19
N GLU A 121 14.39 18.88 -3.77
CA GLU A 121 13.09 19.33 -4.27
C GLU A 121 12.20 19.84 -3.13
N VAL A 122 12.15 19.11 -2.02
CA VAL A 122 11.42 19.52 -0.80
C VAL A 122 11.98 20.82 -0.24
N ALA A 123 13.29 20.99 -0.25
CA ALA A 123 13.93 22.21 0.21
C ALA A 123 13.57 23.40 -0.68
N SER A 124 13.63 23.22 -2.00
CA SER A 124 13.22 24.23 -2.97
C SER A 124 11.77 24.64 -2.79
N GLU A 125 10.86 23.68 -2.62
CA GLU A 125 9.42 23.93 -2.46
C GLU A 125 9.10 24.71 -1.17
N LEU A 126 9.83 24.43 -0.09
CA LEU A 126 9.61 25.05 1.22
C LEU A 126 10.49 26.29 1.48
N GLY A 127 11.33 26.69 0.53
CA GLY A 127 12.25 27.82 0.69
C GLY A 127 13.39 27.57 1.69
N TYR A 128 13.76 26.30 1.88
CA TYR A 128 14.87 25.88 2.73
C TYR A 128 16.10 25.51 1.92
N GLU A 129 17.25 25.42 2.59
CA GLU A 129 18.39 24.67 2.07
C GLU A 129 18.16 23.15 2.23
N ARG A 130 18.70 22.35 1.30
CA ARG A 130 18.72 20.87 1.42
C ARG A 130 19.26 20.40 2.79
N SER A 131 20.28 21.09 3.30
CA SER A 131 20.90 20.77 4.59
C SER A 131 19.91 20.94 5.76
N SER A 132 19.00 21.90 5.66
CA SER A 132 17.96 22.18 6.65
C SER A 132 16.92 21.09 6.71
N ILE A 133 16.47 20.56 5.57
CA ILE A 133 15.52 19.43 5.52
C ILE A 133 16.12 18.19 6.20
N THR A 134 17.36 17.85 5.85
CA THR A 134 18.05 16.69 6.43
C THR A 134 18.24 16.84 7.94
N LYS A 135 18.61 18.04 8.42
CA LYS A 135 18.73 18.34 9.86
C LYS A 135 17.39 18.27 10.57
N LYS A 136 16.31 18.79 9.98
CA LYS A 136 14.95 18.74 10.55
C LYS A 136 14.47 17.31 10.70
N LEU A 137 14.60 16.48 9.66
CA LEU A 137 14.28 15.05 9.73
C LEU A 137 15.15 14.31 10.74
N SER A 138 16.47 14.54 10.73
CA SER A 138 17.39 13.92 11.68
C SER A 138 17.04 14.28 13.13
N ARG A 139 16.77 15.55 13.42
CA ARG A 139 16.34 16.02 14.76
C ARG A 139 14.98 15.45 15.14
N PHE A 140 14.04 15.38 14.21
CA PHE A 140 12.74 14.77 14.43
C PHE A 140 12.87 13.30 14.83
N TRP A 141 13.60 12.51 14.03
CA TRP A 141 13.85 11.11 14.36
C TRP A 141 14.63 10.94 15.65
N ALA A 142 15.55 11.87 15.95
CA ALA A 142 16.31 11.87 17.19
C ALA A 142 15.43 12.14 18.41
N ALA A 143 14.57 13.16 18.33
CA ALA A 143 13.62 13.53 19.37
C ALA A 143 12.57 12.45 19.61
N TYR A 144 12.13 11.75 18.56
CA TYR A 144 11.17 10.66 18.68
C TYR A 144 11.83 9.37 19.17
N GLY A 145 13.08 9.04 18.83
CA GLY A 145 13.61 7.72 19.22
C GLY A 145 15.12 7.50 19.25
N LEU A 146 15.98 8.49 18.98
CA LEU A 146 17.43 8.24 18.91
C LEU A 146 18.24 9.45 19.41
N GLN A 147 18.85 9.35 20.59
CA GLN A 147 20.15 9.99 20.75
C GLN A 147 21.06 9.33 19.72
N LEU A 148 21.26 9.99 18.57
CA LEU A 148 22.36 9.66 17.67
C LEU A 148 23.62 9.77 18.51
N SER A 149 24.26 8.63 18.77
CA SER A 149 25.60 8.56 19.30
C SER A 149 26.48 9.47 18.46
N HIS A 150 26.82 10.63 18.99
CA HIS A 150 27.89 11.46 18.45
C HIS A 150 29.16 10.61 18.55
N ASN A 151 29.63 10.04 17.43
CA ASN A 151 31.04 9.75 17.30
C ASN A 151 31.74 11.11 17.23
N SER A 152 32.16 11.60 18.38
CA SER A 152 33.04 12.74 18.50
C SER A 152 34.33 12.44 17.74
N HIS A 153 34.77 13.43 16.95
CA HIS A 153 36.11 13.53 16.42
C HIS A 153 37.15 13.06 17.44
N GLY A 154 37.86 11.98 17.12
CA GLY A 154 39.21 11.80 17.62
C GLY A 154 40.06 12.92 17.04
N LYS A 155 40.22 14.01 17.78
CA LYS A 155 41.35 14.93 17.58
C LYS A 155 42.61 14.13 17.91
N ASN A 156 43.31 13.66 16.89
CA ASN A 156 44.71 13.29 17.05
C ASN A 156 45.51 14.59 17.00
N VAL A 157 46.05 14.96 18.17
CA VAL A 157 47.19 15.86 18.33
C VAL A 157 48.44 15.14 17.86
#